data_AF-A0A7S0UL43-F1
#
_entry.id   AF-A0A7S0UL43-F1
#
_cell.length_a   1.000
_cell.length_b   1.000
_cell.length_c   1.000
_cell.angle_alpha   90.00
_cell.angle_beta   90.00
_cell.angle_gamma   90.00
#
_symmetry.space_group_name_H-M   'P 1'
#
loop_
_entity.id
_entity.type
_entity.pdbx_description
1 polymer ?
#
loop_
_entity_poly.entity_id
_entity_poly.type
_entity_poly.pdbx_seq_one_letter_code
_entity_poly.pdbx_strand_id
1 'polypeptide(L)'
;MAEKKAEGQSPSAPEEDDGKLEDLSPFRVAVVGASLIVLGMVGFYTIPGLVMPDAGGSPLVNAFYCAVMTLTTVGFGDICPGDFSNPLGDLFLLVLPLLGLGFFCGPILTMASEWQKRIPGGVVSVGSVTLALGVSALTVFEG
;
A
#
# COMPACT_ATOMS: atom_id res chain seq x y z
N MET A 1 55.74 -33.50 -2.78
CA MET A 1 55.22 -32.90 -1.53
C MET A 1 54.63 -31.54 -1.90
N ALA A 2 53.40 -31.30 -1.45
CA ALA A 2 52.63 -30.05 -1.49
C ALA A 2 52.04 -29.58 -2.84
N GLU A 3 50.91 -30.20 -3.17
CA GLU A 3 49.62 -29.55 -3.49
C GLU A 3 49.46 -28.08 -3.05
N LYS A 4 48.94 -27.22 -3.93
CA LYS A 4 47.84 -26.24 -3.69
C LYS A 4 47.40 -25.70 -5.06
N LYS A 5 46.33 -26.26 -5.63
CA LYS A 5 44.92 -25.86 -5.51
C LYS A 5 44.57 -24.71 -6.46
N ALA A 6 43.78 -25.10 -7.47
CA ALA A 6 43.04 -24.26 -8.41
C ALA A 6 42.08 -23.31 -7.71
N GLU A 7 41.76 -22.20 -8.38
CA GLU A 7 40.51 -21.40 -8.36
C GLU A 7 40.89 -20.05 -9.00
N GLY A 8 40.55 -19.77 -10.26
CA GLY A 8 39.17 -19.45 -10.65
C GLY A 8 39.04 -17.94 -10.88
N GLN A 9 39.89 -17.34 -11.74
CA GLN A 9 39.73 -15.95 -12.16
C GLN A 9 38.63 -15.91 -13.24
N SER A 10 37.38 -15.81 -12.80
CA SER A 10 36.21 -15.63 -13.66
C SER A 10 36.27 -14.27 -14.38
N PRO A 11 35.80 -14.16 -15.63
CA PRO A 11 35.87 -12.95 -16.44
C PRO A 11 35.05 -11.82 -15.81
N SER A 12 35.56 -10.59 -15.96
CA SER A 12 34.93 -9.30 -15.68
C SER A 12 33.41 -9.34 -15.83
N ALA A 13 32.70 -9.30 -14.69
CA ALA A 13 31.30 -8.95 -14.68
C ALA A 13 31.17 -7.54 -15.29
N PRO A 14 30.23 -7.32 -16.22
CA PRO A 14 29.92 -5.95 -16.65
C PRO A 14 29.51 -5.15 -15.40
N GLU A 15 30.11 -3.97 -15.24
CA GLU A 15 29.52 -2.92 -14.41
C GLU A 15 28.07 -2.77 -14.87
N GLU A 16 27.14 -3.27 -14.06
CA GLU A 16 25.74 -2.87 -14.15
C GLU A 16 25.74 -1.39 -13.81
N ASP A 17 25.75 -0.60 -14.88
CA ASP A 17 25.35 0.79 -14.98
C ASP A 17 24.38 1.10 -13.83
N ASP A 18 24.97 1.70 -12.81
CA ASP A 18 24.36 2.42 -11.70
C ASP A 18 23.66 3.66 -12.25
N GLY A 19 22.77 3.42 -13.21
CA GLY A 19 21.94 4.37 -13.86
C GLY A 19 20.93 4.91 -12.86
N LYS A 20 21.35 5.90 -12.07
CA LYS A 20 20.50 7.03 -11.68
C LYS A 20 19.12 6.64 -11.11
N LEU A 21 19.07 5.59 -10.29
CA LEU A 21 17.99 5.42 -9.31
C LEU A 21 18.30 6.27 -8.06
N GLU A 22 18.74 7.51 -8.30
CA GLU A 22 19.05 8.51 -7.28
C GLU A 22 17.73 9.04 -6.70
N ASP A 23 17.42 8.57 -5.49
CA ASP A 23 16.71 9.31 -4.45
C ASP A 23 15.26 9.72 -4.76
N LEU A 24 14.41 8.74 -5.10
CA LEU A 24 12.97 8.94 -4.99
C LEU A 24 12.51 8.81 -3.54
N SER A 25 12.85 9.85 -2.78
CA SER A 25 12.67 10.01 -1.34
C SER A 25 11.32 9.53 -0.79
N PRO A 26 11.25 9.06 0.47
CA PRO A 26 9.99 8.82 1.19
C PRO A 26 9.03 10.02 1.13
N PHE A 27 9.58 11.23 0.93
CA PHE A 27 8.84 12.45 0.66
C PHE A 27 8.04 12.39 -0.65
N ARG A 28 8.56 11.85 -1.75
CA ARG A 28 7.79 11.67 -3.00
C ARG A 28 6.62 10.71 -2.81
N VAL A 29 6.81 9.62 -2.08
CA VAL A 29 5.72 8.67 -1.76
C VAL A 29 4.67 9.35 -0.89
N ALA A 30 5.09 10.12 0.12
CA ALA A 30 4.18 10.90 0.97
C ALA A 30 3.42 11.97 0.17
N VAL A 31 4.09 12.69 -0.74
CA VAL A 31 3.47 13.71 -1.60
C VAL A 31 2.47 13.08 -2.55
N VAL A 32 2.81 11.94 -3.17
CA VAL A 32 1.87 11.25 -4.06
C VAL A 32 0.69 10.68 -3.26
N GLY A 33 0.93 10.06 -2.10
CA GLY A 33 -0.13 9.61 -1.20
C GLY A 33 -1.06 10.74 -0.77
N ALA A 34 -0.50 11.87 -0.34
CA ALA A 34 -1.28 13.07 0.00
C ALA A 34 -2.06 13.60 -1.22
N SER A 35 -1.46 13.62 -2.41
CA SER A 35 -2.14 14.04 -3.63
C SER A 35 -3.30 13.11 -4.01
N LEU A 36 -3.17 11.80 -3.79
CA LEU A 36 -4.24 10.82 -4.01
C LEU A 36 -5.38 11.01 -3.01
N ILE A 37 -5.08 11.30 -1.74
CA ILE A 37 -6.09 11.60 -0.73
C ILE A 37 -6.84 12.88 -1.09
N VAL A 38 -6.13 13.94 -1.49
CA VAL A 38 -6.75 15.20 -1.92
C VAL A 38 -7.61 14.98 -3.17
N LEU A 39 -7.12 14.23 -4.16
CA LEU A 39 -7.88 13.88 -5.36
C LEU A 39 -9.14 13.07 -5.00
N GLY A 40 -9.00 12.10 -4.09
CA GLY A 40 -10.10 11.31 -3.56
C GLY A 40 -11.15 12.19 -2.90
N MET A 41 -10.71 13.08 -2.02
CA MET A 41 -11.55 14.01 -1.28
C MET A 41 -12.32 14.96 -2.21
N VAL A 42 -11.66 15.50 -3.25
CA VAL A 42 -12.32 16.32 -4.27
C VAL A 42 -13.35 15.49 -5.05
N GLY A 43 -13.04 14.24 -5.40
CA GLY A 43 -13.99 13.34 -6.07
C GLY A 43 -15.23 13.05 -5.22
N PHE A 44 -15.04 12.68 -3.95
CA PHE A 44 -16.15 12.43 -3.01
C PHE A 44 -16.98 13.69 -2.71
N TYR A 45 -16.37 14.88 -2.75
CA TYR A 45 -17.09 16.13 -2.53
C TYR A 45 -17.86 16.61 -3.76
N THR A 46 -17.34 16.36 -4.97
CA THR A 46 -17.93 16.87 -6.22
C THR A 46 -18.93 15.93 -6.87
N ILE A 47 -18.79 14.61 -6.66
CA ILE A 47 -19.69 13.61 -7.24
C ILE A 47 -20.88 13.42 -6.29
N PRO A 48 -22.10 13.82 -6.69
CA PRO A 48 -23.28 13.63 -5.87
C PRO A 48 -23.60 12.14 -5.72
N GLY A 49 -24.09 11.75 -4.54
CA GLY A 49 -24.50 10.37 -4.26
C GLY A 49 -23.38 9.47 -3.71
N LEU A 50 -22.11 9.89 -3.74
CA LEU A 50 -21.02 9.11 -3.11
C LEU A 50 -20.92 9.28 -1.60
N VAL A 51 -21.45 10.39 -1.08
CA VAL A 51 -21.48 10.70 0.36
C VAL A 51 -22.93 10.87 0.77
N MET A 52 -23.29 10.27 1.89
CA MET A 52 -24.65 10.36 2.42
C MET A 52 -24.95 11.81 2.85
N PRO A 53 -26.04 12.42 2.35
CA PRO A 53 -26.37 13.82 2.66
C PRO A 53 -26.75 14.03 4.13
N ASP A 54 -27.27 12.99 4.79
CA ASP A 54 -27.64 13.00 6.21
C ASP A 54 -26.51 12.54 7.13
N ALA A 55 -25.30 12.31 6.61
CA ALA A 55 -24.13 12.04 7.44
C ALA A 55 -23.81 13.30 8.25
N GLY A 56 -24.13 13.28 9.55
CA GLY A 56 -23.89 14.41 10.44
C GLY A 56 -22.44 14.90 10.40
N GLY A 57 -22.24 16.20 10.54
CA GLY A 57 -20.92 16.84 10.50
C GLY A 57 -20.70 17.71 9.27
N SER A 58 -19.44 18.09 9.02
CA SER A 58 -19.09 18.89 7.85
C SER A 58 -18.89 17.99 6.63
N PRO A 59 -19.42 18.35 5.44
CA PRO A 59 -19.31 17.53 4.23
C PRO A 59 -17.86 17.30 3.80
N LEU A 60 -16.98 18.25 4.13
CA LEU A 60 -15.54 18.19 3.84
C LEU A 60 -14.85 17.07 4.63
N VAL A 61 -15.17 16.91 5.92
CA VAL A 61 -14.63 15.85 6.77
C VAL A 61 -15.18 14.48 6.34
N ASN A 62 -16.46 14.42 5.96
CA ASN A 62 -17.07 13.17 5.46
C ASN A 62 -16.40 12.72 4.15
N ALA A 63 -16.17 13.65 3.22
CA ALA A 63 -15.46 13.36 1.96
C ALA A 63 -14.01 12.92 2.19
N PHE A 64 -13.31 13.53 3.16
CA PHE A 64 -11.96 13.10 3.55
C PHE A 64 -11.96 11.68 4.14
N TYR A 65 -12.89 11.37 5.04
CA TYR A 65 -13.06 10.03 5.59
C TYR A 65 -13.30 9.00 4.48
N CYS A 66 -14.24 9.28 3.56
CA CYS A 66 -14.53 8.40 2.43
C CYS A 66 -13.28 8.16 1.57
N ALA A 67 -12.55 9.23 1.23
CA ALA A 67 -11.32 9.13 0.46
C ALA A 67 -10.26 8.24 1.13
N VAL A 68 -10.04 8.42 2.43
CA VAL A 68 -9.07 7.64 3.20
C VAL A 68 -9.52 6.18 3.28
N MET A 69 -10.78 5.91 3.66
CA MET A 69 -11.30 4.54 3.82
C MET A 69 -11.32 3.76 2.50
N THR A 70 -11.56 4.43 1.37
CA THR A 70 -11.48 3.82 0.03
C THR A 70 -10.02 3.55 -0.37
N LEU A 71 -9.11 4.49 -0.15
CA LEU A 71 -7.68 4.32 -0.48
C LEU A 71 -7.01 3.25 0.39
N THR A 72 -7.39 3.14 1.66
CA THR A 72 -6.90 2.09 2.57
C THR A 72 -7.61 0.76 2.39
N THR A 73 -8.63 0.69 1.52
CA THR A 73 -9.47 -0.49 1.27
C THR A 73 -10.19 -1.04 2.52
N VAL A 74 -10.32 -0.23 3.57
CA VAL A 74 -11.11 -0.59 4.76
C VAL A 74 -12.60 -0.60 4.41
N GLY A 75 -13.08 0.45 3.74
CA GLY A 75 -14.37 0.46 3.04
C GLY A 75 -15.61 0.13 3.88
N PHE A 76 -15.74 0.68 5.10
CA PHE A 76 -16.94 0.44 5.94
C PHE A 76 -18.26 0.77 5.26
N GLY A 77 -18.28 1.78 4.38
CA GLY A 77 -19.46 2.16 3.59
C GLY A 77 -20.60 2.78 4.40
N ASP A 78 -20.33 3.21 5.62
CA ASP A 78 -21.30 3.75 6.58
C ASP A 78 -21.80 5.14 6.19
N ILE A 79 -20.89 6.03 5.76
CA ILE A 79 -21.24 7.38 5.30
C ILE A 79 -21.05 7.57 3.79
N CYS A 80 -20.52 6.55 3.09
CA CYS A 80 -20.23 6.59 1.66
C CYS A 80 -21.06 5.50 0.96
N PRO A 81 -22.38 5.69 0.80
CA PRO A 81 -23.21 4.76 0.07
C PRO A 81 -22.71 4.81 -1.37
N GLY A 82 -22.03 3.76 -1.83
CA GLY A 82 -21.62 3.66 -3.23
C GLY A 82 -22.88 3.56 -4.09
N ASP A 83 -23.47 4.70 -4.43
CA ASP A 83 -24.69 4.73 -5.23
C ASP A 83 -24.33 4.44 -6.70
N PHE A 84 -24.50 3.18 -7.08
CA PHE A 84 -24.27 2.64 -8.42
C PHE A 84 -25.24 3.18 -9.49
N SER A 85 -26.09 4.13 -9.15
CA SER A 85 -26.89 4.87 -10.14
C SER A 85 -26.05 5.81 -11.01
N ASN A 86 -24.86 6.21 -10.53
CA ASN A 86 -23.97 7.12 -11.23
C ASN A 86 -22.76 6.37 -11.83
N PRO A 87 -22.68 6.19 -13.16
CA PRO A 87 -21.57 5.45 -13.79
C PRO A 87 -20.19 6.12 -13.58
N LEU A 88 -20.17 7.44 -13.36
CA LEU A 88 -18.98 8.19 -13.00
C LEU A 88 -18.49 7.87 -11.58
N GLY A 89 -19.40 7.69 -10.63
CA GLY A 89 -19.09 7.32 -9.24
C GLY A 89 -18.50 5.92 -9.17
N ASP A 90 -19.07 4.98 -9.91
CA ASP A 90 -18.59 3.58 -9.97
C ASP A 90 -17.18 3.50 -10.54
N LEU A 91 -16.93 4.19 -11.66
CA LEU A 91 -15.61 4.23 -12.25
C LEU A 91 -14.60 4.89 -11.29
N PHE A 92 -15.01 5.95 -10.58
CA PHE A 92 -14.16 6.61 -9.60
C PHE A 92 -13.81 5.69 -8.42
N LEU A 93 -14.81 5.00 -7.85
CA LEU A 93 -14.63 4.05 -6.75
C LEU A 93 -13.78 2.84 -7.14
N LEU A 94 -13.77 2.46 -8.42
CA LEU A 94 -12.88 1.42 -8.95
C LEU A 94 -11.46 1.95 -9.19
N VAL A 95 -11.33 3.08 -9.88
CA VAL A 95 -10.04 3.59 -10.37
C VAL A 95 -9.19 4.15 -9.23
N LEU A 96 -9.79 4.85 -8.26
CA LEU A 96 -9.06 5.48 -7.16
C LEU A 96 -8.23 4.46 -6.32
N PRO A 97 -8.80 3.37 -5.79
CA PRO A 97 -8.03 2.38 -5.04
C PRO A 97 -7.08 1.57 -5.93
N LEU A 98 -7.42 1.30 -7.20
CA LEU A 98 -6.49 0.65 -8.13
C LEU A 98 -5.25 1.52 -8.41
N LEU A 99 -5.45 2.82 -8.62
CA LEU A 99 -4.37 3.79 -8.78
C LEU A 99 -3.52 3.88 -7.51
N GLY A 100 -4.16 3.91 -6.34
CA GLY A 100 -3.49 3.94 -5.05
C GLY A 100 -2.62 2.70 -4.80
N LEU A 101 -3.22 1.50 -4.85
CA LEU A 101 -2.51 0.23 -4.66
C LEU A 101 -1.41 0.02 -5.70
N GLY A 102 -1.68 0.35 -6.97
CA GLY A 102 -0.70 0.24 -8.06
C GLY A 102 0.54 1.09 -7.81
N PHE A 103 0.37 2.32 -7.32
CA PHE A 103 1.48 3.21 -7.01
C PHE A 103 2.28 2.78 -5.76
N PHE A 104 1.59 2.31 -4.72
CA PHE A 104 2.24 1.87 -3.47
C PHE A 104 2.97 0.53 -3.58
N CYS A 105 2.62 -0.31 -4.57
CA CYS A 105 3.22 -1.62 -4.78
C CYS A 105 4.76 -1.55 -4.92
N GLY A 106 5.29 -0.65 -5.75
CA GLY A 106 6.72 -0.54 -6.01
C GLY A 106 7.56 -0.32 -4.74
N PRO A 107 7.35 0.77 -3.98
CA PRO A 107 8.08 1.05 -2.74
C PRO A 107 7.91 -0.05 -1.68
N ILE A 108 6.74 -0.67 -1.59
CA ILE A 108 6.50 -1.76 -0.65
C ILE A 108 7.34 -2.99 -1.02
N LEU A 109 7.43 -3.33 -2.31
CA LEU A 109 8.23 -4.46 -2.80
C LEU A 109 9.74 -4.22 -2.60
N THR A 110 10.23 -3.00 -2.81
CA THR A 110 11.65 -2.69 -2.60
C THR A 110 12.00 -2.83 -1.11
N MET A 111 11.17 -2.30 -0.22
CA MET A 111 11.32 -2.46 1.23
C MET A 111 11.28 -3.94 1.64
N ALA A 112 10.33 -4.72 1.12
CA ALA A 112 10.25 -6.15 1.38
C ALA A 112 11.51 -6.89 0.90
N SER A 113 12.05 -6.53 -0.28
CA SER A 113 13.25 -7.14 -0.85
C SER A 113 14.51 -6.87 -0.03
N GLU A 114 14.64 -5.66 0.54
CA GLU A 114 15.77 -5.29 1.41
C GLU A 114 15.66 -5.96 2.78
N TRP A 115 14.44 -6.06 3.30
CA TRP A 115 14.17 -6.73 4.57
C TRP A 115 14.54 -8.22 4.51
N GLN A 116 14.22 -8.88 3.40
CA GLN A 116 14.58 -10.27 3.15
C GLN A 116 16.09 -10.49 3.03
N LYS A 117 16.83 -9.52 2.46
CA LYS A 117 18.30 -9.56 2.38
C LYS A 117 18.97 -9.34 3.74
N ARG A 118 18.42 -8.44 4.58
CA ARG A 118 18.96 -8.14 5.92
C ARG A 118 18.71 -9.25 6.94
N ILE A 119 17.62 -10.00 6.80
CA ILE A 119 17.23 -11.04 7.75
C ILE A 119 16.95 -12.35 6.99
N PRO A 120 17.94 -13.26 6.83
CA PRO A 120 17.68 -14.57 6.23
C PRO A 120 16.70 -15.35 7.11
N GLY A 121 15.49 -15.61 6.59
CA GLY A 121 14.39 -16.27 7.32
C GLY A 121 13.44 -15.32 8.08
N GLY A 122 13.62 -13.99 7.98
CA GLY A 122 12.83 -13.00 8.72
C GLY A 122 11.33 -13.07 8.46
N VAL A 123 10.92 -13.24 7.20
CA VAL A 123 9.50 -13.36 6.80
C VAL A 123 8.82 -14.58 7.45
N VAL A 124 9.55 -15.69 7.58
CA VAL A 124 9.04 -16.90 8.25
C VAL A 124 8.87 -16.66 9.75
N SER A 125 9.80 -15.94 10.38
CA SER A 125 9.72 -15.59 11.81
C SER A 125 8.58 -14.60 12.12
N VAL A 126 8.37 -13.58 11.29
CA VAL A 126 7.27 -12.62 11.49
C VAL A 126 5.93 -13.25 11.20
N GLY A 127 5.84 -14.08 10.15
CA GLY A 127 4.63 -14.82 9.83
C GLY A 127 4.23 -15.77 10.95
N SER A 128 5.18 -16.51 11.52
CA SER A 128 4.91 -17.43 12.64
C SER A 128 4.51 -16.70 13.93
N VAL A 129 5.16 -15.57 14.27
CA VAL A 129 4.77 -14.76 15.44
C VAL A 129 3.39 -14.14 15.26
N THR A 130 3.08 -13.62 14.08
CA THR A 130 1.77 -13.01 13.78
C THR A 130 0.66 -14.05 13.84
N LEU A 131 0.89 -15.24 13.28
CA LEU A 131 -0.05 -16.36 13.38
C LEU A 131 -0.23 -16.83 14.82
N ALA A 132 0.85 -16.97 15.59
CA ALA A 132 0.77 -17.38 16.99
C ALA A 132 -0.04 -16.37 17.82
N LEU A 133 0.17 -15.07 17.62
CA LEU A 133 -0.58 -14.01 18.29
C LEU A 133 -2.04 -13.96 17.84
N GLY A 134 -2.31 -14.14 16.54
CA GLY A 134 -3.68 -14.20 16.02
C GLY A 134 -4.47 -15.39 16.55
N VAL A 135 -3.87 -16.57 16.59
CA VAL A 135 -4.46 -17.78 17.18
C VAL A 135 -4.68 -17.61 18.68
N SER A 136 -3.72 -17.01 19.39
CA SER A 136 -3.88 -16.72 20.83
C SER A 136 -5.03 -15.76 21.10
N ALA A 137 -5.21 -14.72 20.27
CA ALA A 137 -6.31 -13.77 20.39
C ALA A 137 -7.68 -14.42 20.11
N LEU A 138 -7.77 -15.29 19.09
CA LEU A 138 -9.00 -16.05 18.81
C LEU A 138 -9.39 -16.96 19.98
N THR A 139 -8.40 -17.63 20.59
CA THR A 139 -8.63 -18.54 21.72
C THR A 139 -9.14 -17.79 22.97
N VAL A 140 -8.81 -16.50 23.13
CA VAL A 140 -9.28 -15.65 24.23
C VAL A 140 -10.70 -15.10 24.00
N PHE A 141 -11.10 -14.89 22.74
CA PHE A 141 -12.45 -14.39 22.41
C PHE A 141 -13.53 -15.48 22.39
N GLU A 142 -13.15 -16.76 22.30
CA GLU A 142 -14.06 -17.91 22.30
C GLU A 142 -14.30 -18.53 23.70
N GLY A 143 -13.74 -17.95 24.78
CA GLY A 143 -13.91 -18.40 26.16
C GLY A 143 -14.60 -17.38 27.06
#